data_AF-A0A935EIV0-F1
#
_entry.id   AF-A0A935EIV0-F1
#
_cell.length_a   1.000
_cell.length_b   1.000
_cell.length_c   1.000
_cell.angle_alpha   90.00
_cell.angle_beta   90.00
_cell.angle_gamma   90.00
#
_symmetry.space_group_name_H-M   'P 1'
#
loop_
_entity.id
_entity.type
_entity.pdbx_description
1 polymer ?
#
loop_
_entity_poly.entity_id
_entity_poly.type
_entity_poly.pdbx_seq_one_letter_code
_entity_poly.pdbx_strand_id
1 'polypeptide(L)'
;MGYATVAVLRSCGVVIVNTQLSTHSPRSAGLDPQPDAISESRSLASKYAKDIMQNLLVAFDRVCTFGPTYPTYTPTPTPTPAPTYSPTPAPTPSPSPLATPAQVGMLKLVTYYNHQHNDSVTLSSDDAIRGAGAGGYTFSGDAGGYVFSGQALGTVPLKLYYNSSIGDYFTTATAEGERSAVAAGYRFVRVEGYVFSSYQPLTVPLKLFWSANRSDNLTIATPEGETGALNSGYSFVRVEGHIPKSLPSAPVACGLGVRWDEYEDGWTGLWQRRGNSDIFDSIWTGPAGQRASAVMSIGMVGDQVTVQRTQPNAGTCTYVGTLGVDGLSVTGSYYCSWWPNGGRTQWRASIRCS
;
A
#
# COMPACT_ATOMS: atom_id res chain seq x y z
N MET A 1 -26.71 7.78 -4.57
CA MET A 1 -27.10 7.05 -3.35
C MET A 1 -27.86 5.81 -3.78
N GLY A 2 -27.40 4.62 -3.38
CA GLY A 2 -28.09 3.36 -3.65
C GLY A 2 -28.82 2.88 -2.40
N TYR A 3 -30.05 2.39 -2.57
CA TYR A 3 -30.83 1.77 -1.50
C TYR A 3 -31.14 0.32 -1.90
N ALA A 4 -30.92 -0.61 -0.98
CA ALA A 4 -31.30 -2.00 -1.14
C ALA A 4 -32.02 -2.48 0.12
N THR A 5 -33.17 -3.12 -0.07
CA THR A 5 -33.93 -3.75 1.02
C THR A 5 -33.96 -5.25 0.75
N VAL A 6 -33.52 -6.03 1.72
CA VAL A 6 -33.64 -7.50 1.68
C VAL A 6 -34.48 -7.94 2.87
N ALA A 7 -35.56 -8.68 2.58
CA ALA A 7 -36.43 -9.27 3.58
C ALA A 7 -36.35 -10.78 3.49
N VAL A 8 -36.14 -11.45 4.63
CA VAL A 8 -36.10 -12.91 4.71
C VAL A 8 -37.06 -13.38 5.80
N LEU A 9 -37.98 -14.26 5.39
CA LEU A 9 -38.97 -14.87 6.27
C LEU A 9 -38.47 -16.23 6.77
N ARG A 10 -38.72 -16.50 8.04
CA ARG A 10 -38.56 -17.80 8.71
C ARG A 10 -39.83 -18.12 9.50
N SER A 11 -39.98 -19.36 9.95
CA SER A 11 -41.12 -19.81 10.77
C SER A 11 -41.27 -19.03 12.08
N CYS A 12 -40.18 -18.47 12.60
CA CYS A 12 -40.07 -17.70 13.84
C CYS A 12 -40.23 -16.17 13.67
N GLY A 13 -40.25 -15.64 12.44
CA GLY A 13 -40.32 -14.20 12.19
C GLY A 13 -39.69 -13.75 10.86
N VAL A 14 -39.61 -12.43 10.66
CA VAL A 14 -39.03 -11.81 9.46
C VAL A 14 -37.87 -10.90 9.83
N VAL A 15 -36.77 -10.99 9.09
CA VAL A 15 -35.65 -10.05 9.16
C VAL A 15 -35.70 -9.17 7.93
N ILE A 16 -35.71 -7.85 8.13
CA ILE A 16 -35.67 -6.85 7.06
C ILE A 16 -34.44 -5.99 7.26
N VAL A 17 -33.56 -5.98 6.27
CA VAL A 17 -32.36 -5.14 6.27
C VAL A 17 -32.49 -4.08 5.20
N ASN A 18 -32.43 -2.83 5.62
CA ASN A 18 -32.35 -1.68 4.73
C ASN A 18 -30.89 -1.21 4.70
N THR A 19 -30.25 -1.30 3.53
CA THR A 19 -28.89 -0.80 3.31
C THR A 19 -28.95 0.47 2.47
N GLN A 20 -28.32 1.53 2.99
CA GLN A 20 -28.12 2.79 2.28
C GLN A 20 -26.63 2.96 2.04
N LEU A 21 -26.22 3.05 0.78
CA LEU A 21 -24.85 3.35 0.39
C LEU A 21 -24.77 4.78 -0.15
N SER A 22 -24.04 5.62 0.60
CA SER A 22 -23.68 6.98 0.20
C SER A 22 -22.23 6.99 -0.27
N THR A 23 -22.02 7.17 -1.57
CA THR A 23 -20.69 7.39 -2.12
C THR A 23 -20.38 8.89 -2.10
N HIS A 24 -19.24 9.27 -1.54
CA HIS A 24 -18.69 10.62 -1.65
C HIS A 24 -17.49 10.57 -2.60
N SER A 25 -17.65 11.11 -3.81
CA SER A 25 -16.51 11.40 -4.68
C SER A 25 -15.85 12.70 -4.19
N PRO A 26 -14.52 12.73 -3.94
CA PRO A 26 -13.81 14.00 -3.82
C PRO A 26 -13.97 14.80 -5.12
N ARG A 27 -13.86 16.15 -5.07
CA ARG A 27 -13.88 16.97 -6.29
C ARG A 27 -12.82 16.46 -7.26
N SER A 28 -13.25 15.84 -8.35
CA SER A 28 -12.40 15.59 -9.51
C SER A 28 -12.04 16.94 -10.11
N ALA A 29 -10.75 17.15 -10.38
CA ALA A 29 -10.27 18.30 -11.12
C ALA A 29 -10.68 18.19 -12.60
N GLY A 30 -11.98 18.30 -12.89
CA GLY A 30 -12.50 18.51 -14.25
C GLY A 30 -12.76 17.26 -15.10
N LEU A 31 -12.95 16.08 -14.51
CA LEU A 31 -13.50 14.92 -15.23
C LEU A 31 -14.83 14.52 -14.57
N ASP A 32 -15.91 14.57 -15.35
CA ASP A 32 -17.25 14.14 -14.95
C ASP A 32 -17.18 12.69 -14.40
N PRO A 33 -17.90 12.37 -13.31
CA PRO A 33 -17.99 10.99 -12.84
C PRO A 33 -18.64 10.12 -13.93
N GLN A 34 -17.89 9.13 -14.42
CA GLN A 34 -18.36 8.28 -15.50
C GLN A 34 -19.55 7.39 -15.05
N PRO A 35 -20.50 7.08 -15.97
CA PRO A 35 -21.72 6.31 -15.66
C PRO A 35 -21.49 4.90 -15.10
N ASP A 36 -20.29 4.36 -15.26
CA ASP A 36 -19.82 3.05 -14.81
C ASP A 36 -19.56 2.98 -13.29
N ALA A 37 -19.11 4.08 -12.66
CA ALA A 37 -18.98 4.19 -11.19
C ALA A 37 -20.34 4.10 -10.47
N ILE A 38 -21.44 4.49 -11.15
CA ILE A 38 -22.82 4.32 -10.67
C ILE A 38 -23.28 2.86 -10.79
N SER A 39 -22.76 2.10 -11.77
CA SER A 39 -23.00 0.67 -11.89
C SER A 39 -22.20 -0.13 -10.85
N GLU A 40 -20.99 0.33 -10.56
CA GLU A 40 -20.06 -0.23 -9.58
C GLU A 40 -20.57 -0.07 -8.14
N SER A 41 -21.06 1.12 -7.78
CA SER A 41 -21.71 1.36 -6.48
C SER A 41 -22.95 0.50 -6.26
N ARG A 42 -23.71 0.16 -7.32
CA ARG A 42 -24.85 -0.78 -7.23
C ARG A 42 -24.41 -2.24 -7.09
N SER A 43 -23.34 -2.65 -7.78
CA SER A 43 -22.78 -4.01 -7.68
C SER A 43 -22.14 -4.26 -6.32
N LEU A 44 -21.33 -3.30 -5.83
CA LEU A 44 -20.74 -3.32 -4.49
C LEU A 44 -21.81 -3.28 -3.39
N ALA A 45 -22.81 -2.40 -3.49
CA ALA A 45 -23.94 -2.37 -2.55
C ALA A 45 -24.67 -3.72 -2.50
N SER A 46 -24.86 -4.37 -3.66
CA SER A 46 -25.51 -5.68 -3.75
C SER A 46 -24.67 -6.81 -3.17
N LYS A 47 -23.33 -6.75 -3.27
CA LYS A 47 -22.40 -7.72 -2.65
C LYS A 47 -22.35 -7.55 -1.12
N TYR A 48 -22.14 -6.32 -0.62
CA TYR A 48 -22.13 -6.04 0.81
C TYR A 48 -23.48 -6.34 1.50
N ALA A 49 -24.60 -6.07 0.81
CA ALA A 49 -25.92 -6.44 1.32
C ALA A 49 -26.09 -7.96 1.45
N LYS A 50 -25.54 -8.76 0.51
CA LYS A 50 -25.58 -10.23 0.59
C LYS A 50 -24.74 -10.77 1.75
N ASP A 51 -23.54 -10.25 1.97
CA ASP A 51 -22.65 -10.73 3.05
C ASP A 51 -23.17 -10.34 4.44
N ILE A 52 -23.71 -9.12 4.60
CA ILE A 52 -24.36 -8.67 5.84
C ILE A 52 -25.63 -9.50 6.10
N MET A 53 -26.42 -9.79 5.06
CA MET A 53 -27.59 -10.68 5.18
C MET A 53 -27.19 -12.09 5.61
N GLN A 54 -26.10 -12.65 5.08
CA GLN A 54 -25.64 -13.98 5.48
C GLN A 54 -25.26 -14.02 6.96
N ASN A 55 -24.56 -13.01 7.46
CA ASN A 55 -24.20 -12.90 8.89
C ASN A 55 -25.43 -12.67 9.79
N LEU A 56 -26.39 -11.85 9.35
CA LEU A 56 -27.65 -11.63 10.07
C LEU A 56 -28.53 -12.87 10.10
N LEU A 57 -28.55 -13.67 9.03
CA LEU A 57 -29.28 -14.93 9.00
C LEU A 57 -28.68 -15.97 9.95
N VAL A 58 -27.34 -16.07 10.01
CA VAL A 58 -26.66 -16.94 10.99
C VAL A 58 -26.98 -16.53 12.43
N ALA A 59 -27.07 -15.22 12.71
CA ALA A 59 -27.46 -14.72 14.03
C ALA A 59 -28.96 -14.92 14.32
N PHE A 60 -29.83 -14.72 13.34
CA PHE A 60 -31.27 -14.87 13.47
C PHE A 60 -31.68 -16.34 13.62
N ASP A 61 -31.05 -17.26 12.90
CA ASP A 61 -31.27 -18.70 13.04
C ASP A 61 -30.87 -19.19 14.47
N ARG A 62 -29.92 -18.52 15.14
CA ARG A 62 -29.60 -18.74 16.57
C ARG A 62 -30.69 -18.24 17.53
N VAL A 63 -31.32 -17.10 17.23
CA VAL A 63 -32.46 -16.58 18.01
C VAL A 63 -33.70 -17.45 17.82
N CYS A 64 -33.89 -18.01 16.63
CA CYS A 64 -34.98 -18.94 16.34
C CYS A 64 -34.81 -20.32 16.97
N THR A 65 -33.59 -20.67 17.42
CA THR A 65 -33.27 -21.92 18.11
C THR A 65 -33.22 -21.80 19.64
N PHE A 66 -32.99 -20.60 20.17
CA PHE A 66 -33.07 -20.31 21.61
C PHE A 66 -34.09 -19.19 21.86
N GLY A 67 -35.28 -19.56 22.34
CA GLY A 67 -36.39 -18.61 22.58
C GLY A 67 -35.98 -17.46 23.51
N PRO A 68 -36.35 -16.20 23.20
CA PRO A 68 -35.86 -15.05 23.94
C PRO A 68 -36.70 -14.79 25.20
N THR A 69 -36.02 -14.53 26.31
CA THR A 69 -36.55 -13.68 27.39
C THR A 69 -36.03 -12.25 27.18
N TYR A 70 -36.88 -11.24 27.52
CA TYR A 70 -36.60 -9.79 27.68
C TYR A 70 -36.97 -8.83 26.51
N PRO A 71 -37.11 -7.50 26.78
CA PRO A 71 -38.38 -6.84 27.04
C PRO A 71 -38.73 -5.81 25.94
N THR A 72 -39.97 -5.32 25.96
CA THR A 72 -40.55 -4.39 24.99
C THR A 72 -40.01 -2.96 25.13
N TYR A 73 -39.49 -2.39 24.04
CA TYR A 73 -39.25 -0.94 23.89
C TYR A 73 -40.15 -0.35 22.79
N THR A 74 -40.68 0.85 23.05
CA THR A 74 -41.62 1.60 22.22
C THR A 74 -40.86 2.58 21.30
N PRO A 75 -41.21 2.72 20.01
CA PRO A 75 -40.49 3.58 19.08
C PRO A 75 -40.82 5.08 19.24
N THR A 76 -39.79 5.93 19.07
CA THR A 76 -39.85 7.41 19.09
C THR A 76 -40.17 7.97 17.69
N PRO A 77 -40.97 9.06 17.56
CA PRO A 77 -41.39 9.58 16.25
C PRO A 77 -40.32 10.39 15.49
N THR A 78 -40.47 10.39 14.16
CA THR A 78 -39.58 10.94 13.12
C THR A 78 -39.67 12.48 13.00
N PRO A 79 -38.55 13.21 12.82
CA PRO A 79 -38.58 14.67 12.62
C PRO A 79 -38.83 15.12 11.16
N THR A 80 -39.52 16.25 11.05
CA THR A 80 -39.96 16.97 9.83
C THR A 80 -38.81 17.70 9.09
N PRO A 81 -38.80 17.75 7.74
CA PRO A 81 -37.77 18.45 6.97
C PRO A 81 -37.91 19.99 6.95
N ALA A 82 -36.77 20.68 6.92
CA ALA A 82 -36.61 22.15 6.88
C ALA A 82 -36.54 22.71 5.44
N PRO A 83 -36.79 24.03 5.20
CA PRO A 83 -37.01 24.58 3.86
C PRO A 83 -35.72 24.82 3.08
N THR A 84 -35.85 24.83 1.76
CA THR A 84 -34.81 24.97 0.73
C THR A 84 -34.60 26.43 0.33
N TYR A 85 -33.35 26.89 0.22
CA TYR A 85 -32.97 28.17 -0.39
C TYR A 85 -32.32 27.97 -1.77
N SER A 86 -32.54 28.93 -2.68
CA SER A 86 -32.04 28.97 -4.06
C SER A 86 -30.55 29.37 -4.13
N PRO A 87 -29.72 28.80 -5.03
CA PRO A 87 -28.30 29.10 -5.11
C PRO A 87 -28.00 30.41 -5.86
N THR A 88 -27.15 31.25 -5.26
CA THR A 88 -26.50 32.39 -5.91
C THR A 88 -25.40 31.90 -6.88
N PRO A 89 -25.27 32.45 -8.11
CA PRO A 89 -24.22 32.06 -9.03
C PRO A 89 -22.81 32.43 -8.51
N ALA A 90 -21.89 31.48 -8.61
CA ALA A 90 -20.51 31.60 -8.15
C ALA A 90 -19.65 32.47 -9.11
N PRO A 91 -18.66 33.22 -8.60
CA PRO A 91 -17.77 34.02 -9.43
C PRO A 91 -16.84 33.15 -10.28
N THR A 92 -16.56 33.64 -11.48
CA THR A 92 -15.69 33.02 -12.50
C THR A 92 -14.27 32.78 -11.96
N PRO A 93 -13.68 31.57 -12.12
CA PRO A 93 -12.33 31.30 -11.64
C PRO A 93 -11.29 32.10 -12.44
N SER A 94 -10.44 32.82 -11.71
CA SER A 94 -9.21 33.43 -12.22
C SER A 94 -8.24 32.34 -12.72
N PRO A 95 -7.46 32.56 -13.80
CA PRO A 95 -6.47 31.59 -14.26
C PRO A 95 -5.49 31.25 -13.14
N SER A 96 -5.47 29.97 -12.77
CA SER A 96 -4.60 29.42 -11.74
C SER A 96 -3.13 29.52 -12.18
N PRO A 97 -2.20 29.97 -11.33
CA PRO A 97 -0.77 29.93 -11.65
C PRO A 97 -0.37 28.48 -11.97
N LEU A 98 0.44 28.32 -13.02
CA LEU A 98 0.95 27.03 -13.49
C LEU A 98 1.49 26.22 -12.31
N ALA A 99 0.88 25.06 -12.04
CA ALA A 99 1.25 24.21 -10.92
C ALA A 99 2.73 23.82 -11.02
N THR A 100 3.50 24.18 -10.00
CA THR A 100 4.73 23.47 -9.62
C THR A 100 4.41 21.97 -9.61
N PRO A 101 5.22 21.08 -10.22
CA PRO A 101 4.92 19.66 -10.24
C PRO A 101 4.76 19.16 -8.80
N ALA A 102 3.51 18.88 -8.42
CA ALA A 102 3.18 18.27 -7.15
C ALA A 102 3.94 16.94 -7.07
N GLN A 103 4.61 16.70 -5.96
CA GLN A 103 5.25 15.42 -5.65
C GLN A 103 4.20 14.31 -5.80
N VAL A 104 4.24 13.59 -6.93
CA VAL A 104 3.30 12.51 -7.21
C VAL A 104 3.51 11.44 -6.13
N GLY A 105 2.49 11.20 -5.31
CA GLY A 105 2.54 10.20 -4.26
C GLY A 105 2.83 8.81 -4.83
N MET A 106 3.41 7.94 -4.03
CA MET A 106 3.64 6.55 -4.42
C MET A 106 2.89 5.60 -3.50
N LEU A 107 2.33 4.54 -4.09
CA LEU A 107 1.59 3.49 -3.42
C LEU A 107 2.38 2.19 -3.50
N LYS A 108 2.45 1.45 -2.40
CA LYS A 108 3.11 0.13 -2.39
C LYS A 108 2.27 -0.85 -3.21
N LEU A 109 2.92 -1.61 -4.09
CA LEU A 109 2.27 -2.69 -4.82
C LEU A 109 2.41 -3.99 -4.02
N VAL A 110 1.28 -4.67 -3.81
CA VAL A 110 1.16 -5.87 -2.98
C VAL A 110 0.40 -6.98 -3.71
N THR A 111 0.69 -8.23 -3.38
CA THR A 111 0.05 -9.41 -3.97
C THR A 111 -0.84 -10.08 -2.94
N TYR A 112 -2.03 -10.48 -3.39
CA TYR A 112 -3.04 -11.20 -2.63
C TYR A 112 -3.37 -12.50 -3.35
N TYR A 113 -3.73 -13.53 -2.58
CA TYR A 113 -4.00 -14.86 -3.13
C TYR A 113 -5.29 -15.45 -2.55
N ASN A 114 -6.06 -16.14 -3.38
CA ASN A 114 -7.25 -16.85 -2.99
C ASN A 114 -7.05 -18.37 -3.13
N HIS A 115 -7.00 -19.10 -2.02
CA HIS A 115 -6.79 -20.55 -2.03
C HIS A 115 -7.97 -21.35 -2.60
N GLN A 116 -9.19 -20.81 -2.54
CA GLN A 116 -10.40 -21.49 -3.05
C GLN A 116 -10.46 -21.41 -4.58
N HIS A 117 -10.01 -20.29 -5.14
CA HIS A 117 -10.02 -20.02 -6.57
C HIS A 117 -8.67 -20.25 -7.25
N ASN A 118 -7.59 -20.42 -6.47
CA ASN A 118 -6.21 -20.57 -6.97
C ASN A 118 -5.80 -19.39 -7.87
N ASP A 119 -6.21 -18.19 -7.45
CA ASP A 119 -6.11 -16.92 -8.17
C ASP A 119 -5.23 -15.93 -7.38
N SER A 120 -4.40 -15.18 -8.11
CA SER A 120 -3.51 -14.15 -7.58
C SER A 120 -3.86 -12.76 -8.13
N VAL A 121 -3.95 -11.76 -7.25
CA VAL A 121 -4.19 -10.37 -7.65
C VAL A 121 -3.14 -9.42 -7.09
N THR A 122 -2.71 -8.46 -7.92
CA THR A 122 -1.69 -7.46 -7.56
C THR A 122 -2.31 -6.06 -7.50
N LEU A 123 -2.26 -5.44 -6.34
CA LEU A 123 -3.03 -4.25 -5.99
C LEU A 123 -2.17 -3.19 -5.30
N SER A 124 -2.60 -1.93 -5.34
CA SER A 124 -1.93 -0.84 -4.62
C SER A 124 -2.86 0.14 -3.92
N SER A 125 -4.17 0.07 -4.17
CA SER A 125 -5.11 0.95 -3.46
C SER A 125 -5.80 0.29 -2.27
N ASP A 126 -6.13 1.12 -1.27
CA ASP A 126 -6.87 0.69 -0.10
C ASP A 126 -8.27 0.14 -0.44
N ASP A 127 -8.96 0.70 -1.44
CA ASP A 127 -10.27 0.21 -1.88
C ASP A 127 -10.19 -1.17 -2.52
N ALA A 128 -9.21 -1.39 -3.40
CA ALA A 128 -9.00 -2.68 -4.04
C ALA A 128 -8.57 -3.74 -3.02
N ILE A 129 -7.70 -3.40 -2.08
CA ILE A 129 -7.26 -4.28 -0.99
C ILE A 129 -8.44 -4.68 -0.10
N ARG A 130 -9.31 -3.73 0.28
CA ARG A 130 -10.55 -4.04 1.01
C ARG A 130 -11.47 -4.95 0.20
N GLY A 131 -11.62 -4.70 -1.10
CA GLY A 131 -12.41 -5.52 -2.01
C GLY A 131 -11.89 -6.95 -2.13
N ALA A 132 -10.57 -7.12 -2.21
CA ALA A 132 -9.89 -8.42 -2.22
C ALA A 132 -10.12 -9.19 -0.92
N GLY A 133 -9.97 -8.53 0.24
CA GLY A 133 -10.27 -9.14 1.55
C GLY A 133 -11.72 -9.61 1.67
N ALA A 134 -12.69 -8.79 1.22
CA ALA A 134 -14.09 -9.19 1.17
C ALA A 134 -14.36 -10.31 0.13
N GLY A 135 -13.48 -10.50 -0.86
CA GLY A 135 -13.51 -11.60 -1.81
C GLY A 135 -12.79 -12.87 -1.33
N GLY A 136 -12.32 -12.91 -0.08
CA GLY A 136 -11.61 -14.08 0.48
C GLY A 136 -10.14 -14.19 0.08
N TYR A 137 -9.56 -13.15 -0.53
CA TYR A 137 -8.13 -13.11 -0.79
C TYR A 137 -7.37 -12.74 0.48
N THR A 138 -6.25 -13.42 0.71
CA THR A 138 -5.34 -13.15 1.82
C THR A 138 -4.05 -12.53 1.30
N PHE A 139 -3.44 -11.67 2.12
CA PHE A 139 -2.17 -11.04 1.77
C PHE A 139 -1.10 -12.11 1.57
N SER A 140 -0.45 -12.09 0.41
CA SER A 140 0.61 -13.04 0.03
C SER A 140 2.00 -12.43 0.18
N GLY A 141 2.14 -11.13 -0.09
CA GLY A 141 3.42 -10.43 0.09
C GLY A 141 3.55 -9.15 -0.73
N ASP A 142 4.73 -8.54 -0.70
CA ASP A 142 5.09 -7.43 -1.56
C ASP A 142 5.17 -7.86 -3.03
N ALA A 143 4.67 -7.04 -3.96
CA ALA A 143 4.76 -7.29 -5.39
C ALA A 143 6.08 -6.77 -6.02
N GLY A 144 6.95 -6.15 -5.21
CA GLY A 144 8.33 -5.81 -5.59
C GLY A 144 8.64 -4.34 -5.81
N GLY A 145 7.70 -3.43 -5.51
CA GLY A 145 7.96 -1.99 -5.62
C GLY A 145 6.73 -1.11 -5.40
N TYR A 146 6.75 0.06 -6.02
CA TYR A 146 5.75 1.11 -5.87
C TYR A 146 5.19 1.55 -7.22
N VAL A 147 3.97 2.07 -7.21
CA VAL A 147 3.35 2.74 -8.37
C VAL A 147 3.07 4.20 -8.03
N PHE A 148 3.07 5.08 -9.02
CA PHE A 148 2.68 6.47 -8.82
C PHE A 148 1.16 6.56 -8.64
N SER A 149 0.67 7.37 -7.69
CA SER A 149 -0.77 7.59 -7.47
C SER A 149 -1.39 8.55 -8.49
N GLY A 150 -0.57 9.31 -9.21
CA GLY A 150 -0.96 10.19 -10.30
C GLY A 150 -0.13 9.94 -11.56
N GLN A 151 -0.64 10.37 -12.71
CA GLN A 151 0.08 10.21 -13.97
C GLN A 151 1.28 11.15 -14.01
N ALA A 152 2.47 10.59 -14.26
CA ALA A 152 3.72 11.31 -14.41
C ALA A 152 4.23 11.18 -15.85
N LEU A 153 5.19 12.01 -16.24
CA LEU A 153 5.76 11.93 -17.58
C LEU A 153 6.44 10.57 -17.78
N GLY A 154 6.16 9.92 -18.92
CA GLY A 154 6.72 8.60 -19.24
C GLY A 154 6.07 7.43 -18.50
N THR A 155 4.96 7.67 -17.78
CA THR A 155 4.20 6.60 -17.13
C THR A 155 2.87 6.30 -17.85
N VAL A 156 2.46 5.05 -17.74
CA VAL A 156 1.20 4.49 -18.25
C VAL A 156 0.38 3.91 -17.10
N PRO A 157 -0.95 3.90 -17.19
CA PRO A 157 -1.80 3.37 -16.13
C PRO A 157 -1.64 1.85 -16.01
N LEU A 158 -1.42 1.38 -14.78
CA LEU A 158 -1.61 -0.02 -14.38
C LEU A 158 -3.08 -0.21 -14.04
N LYS A 159 -3.77 -1.00 -14.84
CA LYS A 159 -5.23 -1.17 -14.79
C LYS A 159 -5.58 -2.53 -14.18
N LEU A 160 -6.59 -2.55 -13.32
CA LEU A 160 -7.22 -3.76 -12.81
C LEU A 160 -8.47 -4.07 -13.62
N TYR A 161 -8.62 -5.34 -13.99
CA TYR A 161 -9.77 -5.90 -14.67
C TYR A 161 -10.35 -7.07 -13.86
N TYR A 162 -11.65 -7.30 -13.98
CA TYR A 162 -12.35 -8.40 -13.32
C TYR A 162 -13.25 -9.17 -14.29
N ASN A 163 -13.28 -10.49 -14.18
CA ASN A 163 -14.21 -11.35 -14.90
C ASN A 163 -15.17 -12.03 -13.93
N SER A 164 -16.40 -11.54 -13.87
CA SER A 164 -17.44 -12.05 -12.95
C SER A 164 -17.90 -13.48 -13.25
N SER A 165 -17.69 -13.98 -14.46
CA SER A 165 -18.12 -15.32 -14.84
C SER A 165 -17.21 -16.41 -14.26
N ILE A 166 -15.93 -16.07 -14.03
CA ILE A 166 -14.93 -17.01 -13.49
C ILE A 166 -14.38 -16.57 -12.13
N GLY A 167 -14.67 -15.34 -11.71
CA GLY A 167 -14.24 -14.82 -10.41
C GLY A 167 -12.79 -14.37 -10.36
N ASP A 168 -12.19 -14.01 -11.50
CA ASP A 168 -10.74 -13.77 -11.65
C ASP A 168 -10.39 -12.30 -11.84
N TYR A 169 -9.22 -11.88 -11.35
CA TYR A 169 -8.67 -10.54 -11.56
C TYR A 169 -7.45 -10.56 -12.47
N PHE A 170 -7.34 -9.53 -13.30
CA PHE A 170 -6.19 -9.34 -14.18
C PHE A 170 -5.66 -7.91 -14.09
N THR A 171 -4.39 -7.78 -13.69
CA THR A 171 -3.70 -6.49 -13.60
C THR A 171 -2.76 -6.33 -14.80
N THR A 172 -2.87 -5.24 -15.57
CA THR A 172 -2.06 -5.02 -16.77
C THR A 172 -1.88 -3.53 -17.06
N ALA A 173 -0.72 -3.15 -17.59
CA ALA A 173 -0.41 -1.78 -18.01
C ALA A 173 -0.21 -1.66 -19.54
N THR A 174 -0.06 -2.78 -20.25
CA THR A 174 0.18 -2.76 -21.70
C THR A 174 -1.12 -2.74 -22.50
N ALA A 175 -1.08 -2.07 -23.66
CA ALA A 175 -2.20 -2.10 -24.61
C ALA A 175 -2.48 -3.51 -25.18
N GLU A 176 -1.50 -4.41 -25.15
CA GLU A 176 -1.72 -5.82 -25.50
C GLU A 176 -2.45 -6.57 -24.39
N GLY A 177 -2.05 -6.42 -23.13
CA GLY A 177 -2.74 -7.03 -22.00
C GLY A 177 -4.18 -6.54 -21.87
N GLU A 178 -4.44 -5.25 -22.07
CA GLU A 178 -5.81 -4.70 -22.11
C GLU A 178 -6.67 -5.35 -23.21
N ARG A 179 -6.13 -5.52 -24.43
CA ARG A 179 -6.84 -6.22 -25.51
C ARG A 179 -7.12 -7.68 -25.14
N SER A 180 -6.16 -8.37 -24.53
CA SER A 180 -6.34 -9.75 -24.05
C SER A 180 -7.40 -9.84 -22.97
N ALA A 181 -7.43 -8.91 -22.01
CA ALA A 181 -8.41 -8.84 -20.94
C ALA A 181 -9.83 -8.70 -21.51
N VAL A 182 -10.04 -7.73 -22.41
CA VAL A 182 -11.35 -7.49 -23.03
C VAL A 182 -11.80 -8.69 -23.87
N ALA A 183 -10.89 -9.26 -24.66
CA ALA A 183 -11.18 -10.45 -25.48
C ALA A 183 -11.55 -11.67 -24.62
N ALA A 184 -10.95 -11.82 -23.44
CA ALA A 184 -11.24 -12.89 -22.49
C ALA A 184 -12.45 -12.61 -21.58
N GLY A 185 -13.19 -11.51 -21.83
CA GLY A 185 -14.43 -11.20 -21.11
C GLY A 185 -14.25 -10.43 -19.81
N TYR A 186 -13.04 -9.99 -19.47
CA TYR A 186 -12.83 -9.13 -18.31
C TYR A 186 -13.40 -7.73 -18.56
N ARG A 187 -13.71 -7.03 -17.47
CA ARG A 187 -14.19 -5.64 -17.48
C ARG A 187 -13.27 -4.78 -16.64
N PHE A 188 -13.00 -3.57 -17.14
CA PHE A 188 -12.18 -2.59 -16.43
C PHE A 188 -12.82 -2.27 -15.08
N VAL A 189 -12.00 -2.28 -14.04
CA VAL A 189 -12.40 -1.93 -12.67
C VAL A 189 -11.87 -0.54 -12.36
N ARG A 190 -10.54 -0.37 -12.39
CA ARG A 190 -9.88 0.87 -11.97
C ARG A 190 -8.42 0.94 -12.41
N VAL A 191 -7.81 2.10 -12.19
CA VAL A 191 -6.36 2.29 -12.25
C VAL A 191 -5.78 2.05 -10.85
N GLU A 192 -4.89 1.07 -10.72
CA GLU A 192 -4.14 0.79 -9.48
C GLU A 192 -3.07 1.85 -9.21
N GLY A 193 -2.45 2.35 -10.27
CA GLY A 193 -1.49 3.44 -10.26
C GLY A 193 -0.85 3.61 -11.62
N TYR A 194 0.29 4.27 -11.69
CA TYR A 194 1.04 4.48 -12.93
C TYR A 194 2.45 3.90 -12.83
N VAL A 195 2.91 3.29 -13.92
CA VAL A 195 4.21 2.62 -14.04
C VAL A 195 4.98 3.18 -15.24
N PHE A 196 6.30 3.17 -15.22
CA PHE A 196 7.06 3.62 -16.39
C PHE A 196 6.89 2.64 -17.55
N SER A 197 6.58 3.14 -18.74
CA SER A 197 6.43 2.30 -19.94
C SER A 197 7.77 1.77 -20.46
N SER A 198 8.88 2.39 -20.06
CA SER A 198 10.24 1.99 -20.40
C SER A 198 11.12 1.94 -19.16
N TYR A 199 12.26 1.26 -19.26
CA TYR A 199 13.23 1.21 -18.16
C TYR A 199 13.65 2.62 -17.74
N GLN A 200 13.73 2.83 -16.42
CA GLN A 200 14.34 4.00 -15.81
C GLN A 200 15.35 3.55 -14.74
N PRO A 201 16.39 4.33 -14.44
CA PRO A 201 17.25 4.05 -13.30
C PRO A 201 16.45 3.82 -12.01
N LEU A 202 16.92 2.90 -11.15
CA LEU A 202 16.28 2.54 -9.87
C LEU A 202 14.88 1.88 -9.97
N THR A 203 14.52 1.38 -11.15
CA THR A 203 13.30 0.58 -11.32
C THR A 203 13.60 -0.92 -11.46
N VAL A 204 12.59 -1.75 -11.22
CA VAL A 204 12.55 -3.16 -11.64
C VAL A 204 11.44 -3.37 -12.67
N PRO A 205 11.59 -4.37 -13.58
CA PRO A 205 10.50 -4.77 -14.46
C PRO A 205 9.35 -5.39 -13.65
N LEU A 206 8.13 -4.91 -13.89
CA LEU A 206 6.90 -5.55 -13.46
C LEU A 206 6.48 -6.54 -14.56
N LYS A 207 6.42 -7.82 -14.24
CA LYS A 207 6.25 -8.89 -15.22
C LYS A 207 4.90 -9.57 -15.07
N LEU A 208 4.27 -9.89 -16.20
CA LEU A 208 3.07 -10.72 -16.26
C LEU A 208 3.45 -12.17 -16.53
N PHE A 209 2.83 -13.07 -15.78
CA PHE A 209 2.90 -14.51 -15.88
C PHE A 209 1.49 -15.09 -16.06
N TRP A 210 1.37 -16.15 -16.86
CA TRP A 210 0.11 -16.83 -17.12
C TRP A 210 0.23 -18.33 -16.83
N SER A 211 -0.79 -18.91 -16.19
CA SER A 211 -0.92 -20.35 -16.05
C SER A 211 -2.19 -20.86 -16.72
N ALA A 212 -2.03 -21.61 -17.81
CA ALA A 212 -3.16 -22.24 -18.50
C ALA A 212 -3.89 -23.27 -17.62
N ASN A 213 -3.16 -23.98 -16.75
CA ASN A 213 -3.75 -24.97 -15.84
C ASN A 213 -4.64 -24.31 -14.76
N ARG A 214 -4.31 -23.08 -14.37
CA ARG A 214 -5.02 -22.34 -13.33
C ARG A 214 -6.01 -21.33 -13.90
N SER A 215 -5.88 -21.00 -15.19
CA SER A 215 -6.56 -19.87 -15.82
C SER A 215 -6.31 -18.55 -15.09
N ASP A 216 -5.08 -18.36 -14.58
CA ASP A 216 -4.71 -17.28 -13.67
C ASP A 216 -3.57 -16.40 -14.23
N ASN A 217 -3.67 -15.09 -13.97
CA ASN A 217 -2.69 -14.07 -14.33
C ASN A 217 -1.98 -13.53 -13.08
N LEU A 218 -0.67 -13.71 -12.99
CA LEU A 218 0.14 -13.14 -11.92
C LEU A 218 1.02 -12.01 -12.44
N THR A 219 0.87 -10.81 -11.86
CA THR A 219 1.72 -9.66 -12.16
C THR A 219 2.65 -9.37 -11.00
N ILE A 220 3.96 -9.57 -11.15
CA ILE A 220 4.93 -9.51 -10.05
C ILE A 220 6.30 -9.02 -10.50
N ALA A 221 7.05 -8.39 -9.60
CA ALA A 221 8.41 -7.90 -9.84
C ALA A 221 9.45 -8.46 -8.85
N THR A 222 9.04 -9.20 -7.81
CA THR A 222 9.98 -9.81 -6.86
C THR A 222 10.66 -11.04 -7.47
N PRO A 223 11.99 -11.20 -7.33
CA PRO A 223 12.68 -12.42 -7.76
C PRO A 223 12.09 -13.70 -7.15
N GLU A 224 11.66 -13.63 -5.89
CA GLU A 224 11.02 -14.73 -5.17
C GLU A 224 9.65 -15.06 -5.77
N GLY A 225 8.85 -14.05 -6.07
CA GLY A 225 7.54 -14.21 -6.71
C GLY A 225 7.64 -14.77 -8.13
N GLU A 226 8.62 -14.30 -8.91
CA GLU A 226 8.93 -14.86 -10.24
C GLU A 226 9.32 -16.34 -10.15
N THR A 227 10.23 -16.67 -9.23
CA THR A 227 10.64 -18.06 -9.00
C THR A 227 9.46 -18.92 -8.55
N GLY A 228 8.62 -18.42 -7.65
CA GLY A 228 7.40 -19.08 -7.19
C GLY A 228 6.40 -19.33 -8.32
N ALA A 229 6.23 -18.35 -9.22
CA ALA A 229 5.36 -18.46 -10.39
C ALA A 229 5.83 -19.57 -11.33
N LEU A 230 7.13 -19.58 -11.67
CA LEU A 230 7.72 -20.58 -12.55
C LEU A 230 7.61 -22.00 -11.95
N ASN A 231 7.94 -22.15 -10.65
CA ASN A 231 7.80 -23.42 -9.94
C ASN A 231 6.34 -23.90 -9.84
N SER A 232 5.38 -22.97 -9.91
CA SER A 232 3.94 -23.25 -9.88
C SER A 232 3.33 -23.48 -11.26
N GLY A 233 4.15 -23.52 -12.32
CA GLY A 233 3.72 -23.80 -13.69
C GLY A 233 3.15 -22.58 -14.43
N TYR A 234 3.48 -21.36 -14.01
CA TYR A 234 3.23 -20.16 -14.82
C TYR A 234 4.35 -19.98 -15.84
N SER A 235 3.99 -19.42 -16.99
CA SER A 235 4.94 -19.00 -18.02
C SER A 235 5.02 -17.47 -18.07
N PHE A 236 6.24 -16.95 -18.24
CA PHE A 236 6.43 -15.52 -18.48
C PHE A 236 5.73 -15.11 -19.78
N VAL A 237 4.95 -14.03 -19.71
CA VAL A 237 4.23 -13.48 -20.86
C VAL A 237 4.94 -12.24 -21.37
N ARG A 238 5.12 -11.23 -20.52
CA ARG A 238 5.69 -9.92 -20.91
C ARG A 238 6.08 -9.07 -19.71
N VAL A 239 6.77 -7.97 -19.99
CA VAL A 239 6.94 -6.86 -19.05
C VAL A 239 5.76 -5.90 -19.21
N GLU A 240 5.03 -5.67 -18.13
CA GLU A 240 3.91 -4.72 -18.08
C GLU A 240 4.39 -3.27 -17.96
N GLY A 241 5.55 -3.07 -17.31
CA GLY A 241 6.18 -1.76 -17.15
C GLY A 241 7.35 -1.85 -16.18
N HIS A 242 7.83 -0.71 -15.70
CA HIS A 242 8.90 -0.62 -14.71
C HIS A 242 8.44 0.16 -13.49
N ILE A 243 8.64 -0.42 -12.31
CA ILE A 243 8.22 0.14 -11.04
C ILE A 243 9.44 0.56 -10.19
N PRO A 244 9.39 1.73 -9.53
CA PRO A 244 10.37 2.10 -8.51
C PRO A 244 10.53 1.02 -7.44
N LYS A 245 11.77 0.65 -7.12
CA LYS A 245 12.09 -0.37 -6.10
C LYS A 245 11.77 0.12 -4.68
N SER A 246 11.97 1.41 -4.46
CA SER A 246 11.71 2.13 -3.23
C SER A 246 10.82 3.33 -3.54
N LEU A 247 10.23 3.94 -2.52
CA LEU A 247 9.76 5.31 -2.63
C LEU A 247 10.92 6.18 -3.18
N PRO A 248 10.65 7.27 -3.93
CA PRO A 248 11.68 8.27 -4.14
C PRO A 248 12.17 8.56 -2.75
N SER A 249 13.48 8.41 -2.53
CA SER A 249 14.05 8.94 -1.31
C SER A 249 13.48 10.34 -1.21
N ALA A 250 12.77 10.65 -0.11
CA ALA A 250 12.65 12.04 0.28
C ALA A 250 14.07 12.58 0.07
N PRO A 251 14.26 13.67 -0.71
CA PRO A 251 15.61 14.19 -0.94
C PRO A 251 16.22 14.17 0.44
N VAL A 252 17.25 13.34 0.65
CA VAL A 252 17.76 13.12 2.01
C VAL A 252 17.96 14.53 2.51
N ALA A 253 17.22 14.96 3.54
CA ALA A 253 16.83 16.39 3.63
C ALA A 253 18.06 17.31 3.57
N CYS A 254 19.22 16.74 3.89
CA CYS A 254 20.57 17.26 3.68
C CYS A 254 21.63 16.17 3.38
N GLY A 255 21.30 15.03 2.75
CA GLY A 255 22.26 13.92 2.58
C GLY A 255 22.67 13.32 3.93
N LEU A 256 23.96 13.06 4.11
CA LEU A 256 24.51 12.64 5.41
C LEU A 256 24.33 13.69 6.53
N GLY A 257 23.80 14.88 6.22
CA GLY A 257 23.66 15.98 7.18
C GLY A 257 25.01 16.52 7.65
N VAL A 258 24.99 17.23 8.77
CA VAL A 258 26.17 17.71 9.49
C VAL A 258 26.42 16.91 10.77
N ARG A 259 25.38 16.28 11.34
CA ARG A 259 25.48 15.51 12.58
C ARG A 259 24.40 14.44 12.65
N TRP A 260 24.68 13.34 13.31
CA TRP A 260 23.70 12.31 13.68
C TRP A 260 23.59 12.23 15.20
N ASP A 261 22.36 12.29 15.70
CA ASP A 261 22.03 12.03 17.10
C ASP A 261 21.59 10.58 17.21
N GLU A 262 22.37 9.73 17.87
CA GLU A 262 22.22 8.28 17.87
C GLU A 262 21.86 7.72 19.24
N TYR A 263 21.21 6.56 19.27
CA TYR A 263 20.88 5.83 20.48
C TYR A 263 21.00 4.30 20.29
N GLU A 264 21.85 3.66 21.11
CA GLU A 264 22.08 2.22 21.18
C GLU A 264 22.15 1.77 22.63
N ASP A 265 21.42 0.71 23.02
CA ASP A 265 21.58 0.02 24.32
C ASP A 265 21.70 0.94 25.57
N GLY A 266 20.95 2.04 25.60
CA GLY A 266 20.99 3.03 26.70
C GLY A 266 22.09 4.09 26.59
N TRP A 267 22.97 4.00 25.60
CA TRP A 267 23.95 5.00 25.22
C TRP A 267 23.36 6.01 24.23
N THR A 268 23.85 7.24 24.31
CA THR A 268 23.54 8.28 23.32
C THR A 268 24.81 8.66 22.57
N GLY A 269 24.76 8.60 21.25
CA GLY A 269 25.82 9.01 20.34
C GLY A 269 25.60 10.40 19.77
N LEU A 270 26.68 11.17 19.65
CA LEU A 270 26.75 12.38 18.84
C LEU A 270 27.85 12.19 17.80
N TRP A 271 27.45 12.06 16.53
CA TRP A 271 28.36 11.80 15.43
C TRP A 271 28.42 13.03 14.54
N GLN A 272 29.52 13.76 14.62
CA GLN A 272 29.74 15.01 13.91
C GLN A 272 30.46 14.76 12.59
N ARG A 273 29.89 15.24 11.48
CA ARG A 273 30.48 15.05 10.15
C ARG A 273 31.70 15.94 9.96
N ARG A 274 32.76 15.40 9.36
CA ARG A 274 33.93 16.16 8.94
C ARG A 274 33.68 16.81 7.59
N GLY A 275 33.31 18.09 7.58
CA GLY A 275 33.04 18.83 6.35
C GLY A 275 32.03 18.11 5.45
N ASN A 276 32.34 17.99 4.15
CA ASN A 276 31.53 17.25 3.18
C ASN A 276 32.14 15.87 2.85
N SER A 277 32.59 15.12 3.86
CA SER A 277 33.08 13.74 3.70
C SER A 277 32.05 12.70 4.14
N ASP A 278 32.35 11.41 3.99
CA ASP A 278 31.62 10.31 4.63
C ASP A 278 32.12 10.03 6.06
N ILE A 279 33.08 10.81 6.57
CA ILE A 279 33.75 10.58 7.84
C ILE A 279 33.12 11.39 8.97
N PHE A 280 32.94 10.73 10.12
CA PHE A 280 32.33 11.30 11.32
C PHE A 280 33.22 11.11 12.56
N ASP A 281 33.36 12.19 13.33
CA ASP A 281 33.87 12.18 14.69
C ASP A 281 32.73 11.84 15.64
N SER A 282 32.82 10.69 16.29
CA SER A 282 31.72 10.13 17.07
C SER A 282 32.07 10.02 18.53
N ILE A 283 31.13 10.45 19.39
CA ILE A 283 31.23 10.35 20.84
C ILE A 283 29.96 9.71 21.38
N TRP A 284 30.10 8.62 22.14
CA TRP A 284 29.01 8.00 22.88
C TRP A 284 29.12 8.35 24.36
N THR A 285 27.96 8.60 24.98
CA THR A 285 27.83 8.84 26.42
C THR A 285 26.88 7.82 27.02
N GLY A 286 27.36 7.07 28.01
CA GLY A 286 26.63 6.00 28.66
C GLY A 286 25.77 6.50 29.81
N PRO A 287 24.88 5.66 30.35
CA PRO A 287 23.92 6.05 31.38
C PRO A 287 24.56 6.46 32.70
N ALA A 288 25.79 6.03 33.00
CA ALA A 288 26.55 6.47 34.18
C ALA A 288 27.60 7.54 33.85
N GLY A 289 27.47 8.22 32.70
CA GLY A 289 28.37 9.29 32.26
C GLY A 289 29.69 8.80 31.65
N GLN A 290 29.84 7.50 31.37
CA GLN A 290 30.99 6.98 30.65
C GLN A 290 31.06 7.59 29.25
N ARG A 291 32.26 7.81 28.71
CA ARG A 291 32.43 8.34 27.35
C ARG A 291 33.33 7.43 26.52
N ALA A 292 32.92 7.21 25.28
CA ALA A 292 33.72 6.54 24.25
C ALA A 292 33.77 7.42 23.01
N SER A 293 34.86 7.35 22.24
CA SER A 293 34.97 8.07 20.97
C SER A 293 35.59 7.21 19.89
N ALA A 294 35.23 7.48 18.63
CA ALA A 294 35.78 6.81 17.46
C ALA A 294 35.64 7.69 16.22
N VAL A 295 36.30 7.26 15.15
CA VAL A 295 36.06 7.77 13.79
C VAL A 295 35.34 6.69 13.00
N MET A 296 34.31 7.07 12.26
CA MET A 296 33.52 6.15 11.44
C MET A 296 33.29 6.71 10.03
N SER A 297 33.03 5.82 9.08
CA SER A 297 32.52 6.17 7.75
C SER A 297 31.04 5.78 7.67
N ILE A 298 30.21 6.69 7.15
CA ILE A 298 28.76 6.47 6.92
C ILE A 298 28.48 6.58 5.43
N GLY A 299 27.91 5.51 4.87
CA GLY A 299 27.41 5.44 3.49
C GLY A 299 25.89 5.32 3.45
N MET A 300 25.28 5.93 2.43
CA MET A 300 23.86 5.77 2.14
C MET A 300 23.64 5.50 0.64
N VAL A 301 22.86 4.47 0.33
CA VAL A 301 22.45 4.11 -1.03
C VAL A 301 20.94 3.86 -1.02
N GLY A 302 20.18 4.80 -1.58
CA GLY A 302 18.71 4.76 -1.46
C GLY A 302 18.30 4.96 0.00
N ASP A 303 17.49 4.03 0.53
CA ASP A 303 17.12 3.98 1.95
C ASP A 303 18.08 3.18 2.82
N GLN A 304 19.08 2.50 2.24
CA GLN A 304 20.01 1.67 2.97
C GLN A 304 21.15 2.52 3.55
N VAL A 305 21.39 2.36 4.84
CA VAL A 305 22.48 3.00 5.60
C VAL A 305 23.49 1.94 6.00
N THR A 306 24.77 2.21 5.78
CA THR A 306 25.88 1.39 6.27
C THR A 306 26.89 2.25 7.01
N VAL A 307 27.29 1.84 8.22
CA VAL A 307 28.34 2.51 8.99
C VAL A 307 29.46 1.54 9.30
N GLN A 308 30.70 1.97 9.08
CA GLN A 308 31.89 1.28 9.53
C GLN A 308 32.57 2.09 10.62
N ARG A 309 32.60 1.55 11.84
CA ARG A 309 33.31 2.14 12.99
C ARG A 309 34.58 1.35 13.23
N THR A 310 35.72 2.03 13.18
CA THR A 310 37.01 1.44 13.58
C THR A 310 37.40 2.01 14.94
N GLN A 311 37.56 1.13 15.94
CA GLN A 311 38.09 1.52 17.25
C GLN A 311 39.57 1.11 17.36
N PRO A 312 40.47 2.05 17.68
CA PRO A 312 41.85 1.71 17.99
C PRO A 312 41.92 0.65 19.09
N ASN A 313 42.66 -0.42 18.85
CA ASN A 313 42.92 -1.53 19.79
C ASN A 313 41.72 -2.41 20.19
N ALA A 314 40.54 -2.27 19.57
CA ALA A 314 39.37 -3.12 19.85
C ALA A 314 38.81 -3.88 18.64
N GLY A 315 38.84 -3.29 17.44
CA GLY A 315 38.35 -3.92 16.20
C GLY A 315 37.38 -3.04 15.42
N THR A 316 36.50 -3.66 14.62
CA THR A 316 35.51 -2.95 13.80
C THR A 316 34.08 -3.28 14.22
N CYS A 317 33.19 -2.30 14.11
CA CYS A 317 31.75 -2.50 14.18
C CYS A 317 31.09 -2.08 12.88
N THR A 318 30.16 -2.89 12.41
CA THR A 318 29.36 -2.63 11.22
C THR A 318 27.94 -2.37 11.65
N TYR A 319 27.41 -1.20 11.30
CA TYR A 319 26.01 -0.86 11.46
C TYR A 319 25.32 -0.96 10.11
N VAL A 320 24.11 -1.49 10.10
CA VAL A 320 23.19 -1.43 8.98
C VAL A 320 21.89 -0.80 9.44
N GLY A 321 21.28 0.03 8.61
CA GLY A 321 20.03 0.71 8.94
C GLY A 321 19.21 1.05 7.71
N THR A 322 17.98 1.47 7.95
CA THR A 322 17.05 1.95 6.93
C THR A 322 16.62 3.37 7.27
N LEU A 323 16.67 4.25 6.27
CA LEU A 323 16.21 5.63 6.36
C LEU A 323 14.67 5.66 6.36
N GLY A 324 14.10 6.37 7.31
CA GLY A 324 12.67 6.59 7.44
C GLY A 324 12.13 7.45 6.30
N VAL A 325 10.81 7.41 6.13
CA VAL A 325 10.08 8.19 5.11
C VAL A 325 10.25 9.71 5.25
N ASP A 326 10.65 10.18 6.43
CA ASP A 326 10.98 11.57 6.73
C ASP A 326 12.34 12.01 6.17
N GLY A 327 13.16 11.07 5.66
CA GLY A 327 14.51 11.32 5.17
C GLY A 327 15.50 11.76 6.24
N LEU A 328 15.15 11.61 7.53
CA LEU A 328 15.90 12.12 8.68
C LEU A 328 16.05 11.11 9.80
N SER A 329 15.13 10.15 9.95
CA SER A 329 15.20 9.11 10.98
C SER A 329 15.88 7.87 10.42
N VAL A 330 16.71 7.19 11.20
CA VAL A 330 17.35 5.92 10.82
C VAL A 330 17.11 4.90 11.92
N THR A 331 16.76 3.67 11.54
CA THR A 331 16.66 2.54 12.47
C THR A 331 17.42 1.36 11.91
N GLY A 332 17.99 0.51 12.78
CA GLY A 332 18.80 -0.59 12.30
C GLY A 332 19.37 -1.49 13.38
N SER A 333 20.33 -2.31 12.96
CA SER A 333 21.11 -3.16 13.87
C SER A 333 22.60 -3.04 13.58
N TYR A 334 23.42 -3.31 14.58
CA TYR A 334 24.87 -3.35 14.43
C TYR A 334 25.47 -4.57 15.10
N TYR A 335 26.68 -4.93 14.66
CA TYR A 335 27.50 -5.96 15.27
C TYR A 335 28.97 -5.53 15.30
N CYS A 336 29.72 -6.06 16.24
CA CYS A 336 31.15 -5.80 16.39
C CYS A 336 31.97 -7.08 16.26
N SER A 337 33.17 -6.98 15.70
CA SER A 337 34.03 -8.11 15.38
C SER A 337 34.50 -8.91 16.60
N TRP A 338 34.47 -8.32 17.79
CA TRP A 338 34.89 -8.95 19.05
C TRP A 338 33.76 -9.60 19.83
N TRP A 339 32.51 -9.52 19.37
CA TRP A 339 31.40 -10.19 20.04
C TRP A 339 31.37 -11.69 19.68
N PRO A 340 31.49 -12.59 20.68
CA PRO A 340 31.39 -14.02 20.42
C PRO A 340 30.00 -14.32 19.84
N ASN A 341 29.96 -15.06 18.73
CA ASN A 341 28.77 -15.49 17.98
C ASN A 341 28.05 -14.44 17.11
N GLY A 342 28.62 -13.25 16.88
CA GLY A 342 28.05 -12.29 15.92
C GLY A 342 26.70 -11.69 16.36
N GLY A 343 26.53 -11.52 17.67
CA GLY A 343 25.34 -10.89 18.25
C GLY A 343 25.02 -9.53 17.61
N ARG A 344 23.73 -9.20 17.51
CA ARG A 344 23.26 -7.94 16.94
C ARG A 344 22.47 -7.15 17.96
N THR A 345 22.73 -5.85 18.01
CA THR A 345 22.02 -4.91 18.88
C THR A 345 21.29 -3.88 18.02
N GLN A 346 20.12 -3.45 18.46
CA GLN A 346 19.34 -2.43 17.76
C GLN A 346 19.90 -1.04 18.03
N TRP A 347 19.83 -0.17 17.03
CA TRP A 347 20.19 1.23 17.15
C TRP A 347 19.20 2.09 16.35
N ARG A 348 19.18 3.38 16.67
CA ARG A 348 18.44 4.39 15.91
C ARG A 348 19.20 5.71 15.90
N ALA A 349 18.95 6.54 14.90
CA ALA A 349 19.51 7.88 14.85
C ALA A 349 18.56 8.89 14.19
N SER A 350 18.86 10.17 14.40
CA SER A 350 18.24 11.29 13.69
C SER A 350 19.32 12.16 13.05
N ILE A 351 19.15 12.46 11.77
CA ILE A 351 20.06 13.29 10.97
C ILE A 351 19.76 14.77 11.22
N ARG A 352 20.81 15.57 11.42
CA ARG A 352 20.74 17.03 11.55
C ARG A 352 21.35 17.68 10.34
N CYS A 353 20.64 18.65 9.78
CA CYS A 353 21.04 19.34 8.55
C CYS A 353 21.84 20.62 8.77
N SER A 354 21.74 21.23 9.95
CA SER A 354 22.41 22.46 10.34
C SER A 354 22.77 22.43 11.81
#